data_AF-A0A1A8TQK9-F1
#
_entry.id   AF-A0A1A8TQK9-F1
#
_cell.length_a   1.000
_cell.length_b   1.000
_cell.length_c   1.000
_cell.angle_alpha   90.00
_cell.angle_beta   90.00
_cell.angle_gamma   90.00
#
_symmetry.space_group_name_H-M   'P 1'
#
loop_
_entity.id
_entity.type
_entity.pdbx_description
1 polymer ?
#
loop_
_entity_poly.entity_id
_entity_poly.type
_entity_poly.pdbx_seq_one_letter_code
_entity_poly.pdbx_strand_id
1 'polypeptide(L)'
;MFHKSIKGFCCILLIASLVACSGAPSKKEFKAARNQQQYELASLLETLWQRAHVIPTLQQGAPLISTAKAGQDAINQQNQHNIALVRTELAKLDAELKERKRQPETGDMAQLMALSIQDGGQTTYRAEPLILYRGEQSRWRLLSEQGAEVWLNVIWNEQGTLYMEGQDIEDLSPSSPDTPRVFQVFYYGGKVLAQAALTIELQTKVPRL
;
A
#
# COMPACT_ATOMS: atom_id res chain seq x y z
N MET A 1 -4.46 -7.87 77.79
CA MET A 1 -5.25 -8.68 76.83
C MET A 1 -6.18 -7.75 76.07
N PHE A 2 -5.76 -7.33 74.88
CA PHE A 2 -6.64 -6.74 73.89
C PHE A 2 -7.45 -7.88 73.25
N HIS A 3 -8.76 -7.70 73.02
CA HIS A 3 -9.47 -8.14 71.81
C HIS A 3 -10.98 -7.82 71.88
N LYS A 4 -11.49 -7.35 70.72
CA LYS A 4 -12.89 -7.30 70.23
C LYS A 4 -13.75 -6.12 70.75
N SER A 5 -14.49 -5.37 69.94
CA SER A 5 -14.95 -5.58 68.56
C SER A 5 -15.29 -4.23 67.90
N ILE A 6 -14.85 -4.06 66.65
CA ILE A 6 -15.22 -2.97 65.74
C ILE A 6 -16.57 -3.30 65.10
N LYS A 7 -17.59 -2.47 65.34
CA LYS A 7 -18.82 -2.38 64.54
C LYS A 7 -19.26 -0.92 64.51
N GLY A 8 -19.41 -0.37 63.31
CA GLY A 8 -19.87 1.02 63.07
C GLY A 8 -19.16 1.59 61.83
N PHE A 9 -19.58 1.26 60.61
CA PHE A 9 -20.52 2.07 59.79
C PHE A 9 -20.03 3.52 59.62
N CYS A 10 -19.91 4.15 58.47
CA CYS A 10 -20.04 3.85 57.04
C CYS A 10 -19.70 5.19 56.34
N CYS A 11 -19.67 5.22 55.00
CA CYS A 11 -19.78 6.44 54.18
C CYS A 11 -18.50 7.24 53.84
N ILE A 12 -17.40 6.60 53.46
CA ILE A 12 -16.50 7.20 52.45
C ILE A 12 -15.99 6.11 51.49
N LEU A 13 -16.84 5.69 50.56
CA LEU A 13 -16.41 5.08 49.30
C LEU A 13 -17.27 5.65 48.16
N LEU A 14 -17.02 6.93 47.91
CA LEU A 14 -17.36 7.63 46.67
C LEU A 14 -16.10 7.62 45.81
N ILE A 15 -15.86 6.54 45.06
CA ILE A 15 -14.94 6.57 43.92
C ILE A 15 -15.58 5.82 42.76
N ALA A 16 -16.23 6.62 41.91
CA ALA A 16 -16.26 6.50 40.47
C ALA A 16 -16.55 5.12 39.88
N SER A 17 -17.82 4.73 39.91
CA SER A 17 -18.43 4.12 38.72
C SER A 17 -18.51 5.19 37.62
N LEU A 18 -17.38 5.49 36.98
CA LEU A 18 -17.40 6.03 35.62
C LEU A 18 -17.97 4.93 34.74
N VAL A 19 -19.30 4.91 34.68
CA VAL A 19 -20.03 4.36 33.55
C VAL A 19 -19.41 5.02 32.34
N ALA A 20 -18.60 4.27 31.60
CA ALA A 20 -18.32 4.58 30.22
C ALA A 20 -19.68 4.52 29.51
N CYS A 21 -20.41 5.64 29.54
CA CYS A 21 -21.47 5.93 28.61
C CYS A 21 -20.79 6.02 27.24
N SER A 22 -20.56 4.86 26.64
CA SER A 22 -20.29 4.72 25.22
C SER A 22 -21.55 5.13 24.50
N GLY A 23 -21.76 6.45 24.38
CA GLY A 23 -22.71 7.01 23.44
C GLY A 23 -22.44 6.38 22.09
N ALA A 24 -23.46 5.78 21.49
CA ALA A 24 -23.33 5.27 20.13
C ALA A 24 -22.73 6.39 19.26
N PRO A 25 -21.72 6.09 18.41
CA PRO A 25 -21.06 7.12 17.63
C PRO A 25 -22.09 7.90 16.85
N SER A 26 -21.91 9.22 16.78
CA SER A 26 -22.83 10.06 16.02
C SER A 26 -22.87 9.59 14.56
N LYS A 27 -23.99 9.82 13.86
CA LYS A 27 -24.12 9.46 12.44
C LYS A 27 -22.95 10.01 11.60
N LYS A 28 -22.39 11.16 12.00
CA LYS A 28 -21.22 11.80 11.38
C LYS A 28 -19.94 11.00 11.66
N GLU A 29 -19.70 10.61 12.91
CA GLU A 29 -18.56 9.78 13.31
C GLU A 29 -18.57 8.42 12.61
N PHE A 30 -19.71 7.73 12.58
CA PHE A 30 -19.81 6.45 11.88
C PHE A 30 -19.51 6.60 10.38
N LYS A 31 -20.07 7.62 9.72
CA LYS A 31 -19.81 7.88 8.30
C LYS A 31 -18.32 8.14 8.04
N ALA A 32 -17.66 8.93 8.90
CA ALA A 32 -16.24 9.21 8.79
C ALA A 32 -15.40 7.94 8.96
N ALA A 33 -15.66 7.15 10.00
CA ALA A 33 -14.96 5.90 10.26
C ALA A 33 -15.12 4.88 9.12
N ARG A 34 -16.36 4.69 8.63
CA ARG A 34 -16.63 3.82 7.48
C ARG A 34 -15.88 4.29 6.23
N ASN A 35 -15.91 5.59 5.92
CA ASN A 35 -15.20 6.12 4.75
C ASN A 35 -13.69 5.91 4.87
N GLN A 36 -13.11 6.13 6.05
CA GLN A 36 -11.70 5.87 6.31
C GLN A 36 -11.33 4.41 6.07
N GLN A 37 -12.14 3.48 6.60
CA GLN A 37 -11.94 2.04 6.40
C GLN A 37 -12.05 1.63 4.94
N GLN A 38 -13.02 2.17 4.21
CA GLN A 38 -13.20 1.86 2.79
C GLN A 38 -12.03 2.37 1.94
N TYR A 39 -11.53 3.56 2.25
CA TYR A 39 -10.33 4.11 1.62
C TYR A 39 -9.09 3.25 1.91
N GLU A 40 -8.89 2.89 3.18
CA GLU A 40 -7.79 2.01 3.60
C GLU A 40 -7.87 0.64 2.92
N LEU A 41 -9.04 0.01 2.92
CA LEU A 41 -9.26 -1.27 2.26
C LEU A 41 -8.96 -1.19 0.75
N ALA A 42 -9.43 -0.13 0.08
CA ALA A 42 -9.16 0.07 -1.35
C ALA A 42 -7.66 0.21 -1.63
N SER A 43 -6.95 1.02 -0.84
CA SER A 43 -5.50 1.21 -0.98
C SER A 43 -4.71 -0.09 -0.73
N LEU A 44 -5.11 -0.89 0.25
CA LEU A 44 -4.49 -2.19 0.53
C LEU A 44 -4.75 -3.19 -0.60
N LEU A 45 -5.97 -3.23 -1.13
CA LEU A 45 -6.33 -4.09 -2.27
C LEU A 45 -5.58 -3.69 -3.54
N GLU A 46 -5.46 -2.40 -3.81
CA GLU A 46 -4.66 -1.90 -4.94
C GLU A 46 -3.19 -2.31 -4.80
N THR A 47 -2.61 -2.16 -3.61
CA THR A 47 -1.23 -2.57 -3.33
C THR A 47 -1.05 -4.08 -3.54
N LEU A 48 -1.97 -4.89 -3.02
CA LEU A 48 -1.93 -6.34 -3.15
C LEU A 48 -2.07 -6.78 -4.61
N TRP A 49 -2.98 -6.14 -5.35
CA TRP A 49 -3.13 -6.36 -6.78
C TRP A 49 -1.83 -6.00 -7.51
N GLN A 50 -1.32 -4.77 -7.36
CA GLN A 50 -0.14 -4.35 -8.10
C GLN A 50 1.10 -5.19 -7.81
N ARG A 51 1.30 -5.65 -6.57
CA ARG A 51 2.48 -6.43 -6.20
C ARG A 51 2.35 -7.93 -6.43
N ALA A 52 1.15 -8.51 -6.33
CA ALA A 52 0.96 -9.96 -6.38
C ALA A 52 -0.06 -10.44 -7.43
N HIS A 53 -0.81 -9.53 -8.06
CA HIS A 53 -1.96 -9.83 -8.92
C HIS A 53 -3.01 -10.72 -8.22
N VAL A 54 -3.17 -10.53 -6.91
CA VAL A 54 -4.14 -11.27 -6.10
C VAL A 54 -5.38 -10.42 -5.85
N ILE A 55 -6.55 -10.99 -6.13
CA ILE A 55 -7.85 -10.45 -5.71
C ILE A 55 -8.38 -11.40 -4.61
N PRO A 56 -8.30 -11.02 -3.33
CA PRO A 56 -8.71 -11.91 -2.25
C PRO A 56 -10.23 -12.04 -2.19
N THR A 57 -10.70 -13.17 -1.69
CA THR A 57 -12.13 -13.34 -1.37
C THR A 57 -12.45 -12.57 -0.09
N LEU A 58 -13.25 -11.52 -0.21
CA LEU A 58 -13.66 -10.67 0.91
C LEU A 58 -14.92 -11.19 1.58
N GLN A 59 -15.08 -10.92 2.88
CA GLN A 59 -16.33 -11.11 3.59
C GLN A 59 -17.40 -10.16 3.03
N GLN A 60 -18.59 -10.71 2.80
CA GLN A 60 -19.76 -10.03 2.26
C GLN A 60 -20.97 -10.23 3.18
N GLY A 61 -22.02 -9.42 3.00
CA GLY A 61 -23.31 -9.58 3.69
C GLY A 61 -23.73 -8.40 4.57
N ALA A 62 -22.80 -7.53 4.99
CA ALA A 62 -23.16 -6.26 5.61
C ALA A 62 -23.75 -5.29 4.57
N PRO A 63 -24.75 -4.46 4.93
CA PRO A 63 -25.29 -3.44 4.02
C PRO A 63 -24.22 -2.38 3.71
N LEU A 64 -24.29 -1.70 2.56
CA LEU A 64 -23.33 -0.63 2.24
C LEU A 64 -23.45 0.59 3.18
N ILE A 65 -24.68 0.88 3.61
CA ILE A 65 -25.03 1.99 4.50
C ILE A 65 -26.06 1.50 5.53
N SER A 66 -26.00 2.01 6.75
CA SER A 66 -27.03 1.74 7.77
C SER A 66 -27.23 2.94 8.69
N THR A 67 -28.48 3.21 9.03
CA THR A 67 -28.86 4.13 10.11
C THR A 67 -29.07 3.40 11.44
N ALA A 68 -29.27 2.08 11.42
CA ALA A 68 -29.44 1.26 12.61
C ALA A 68 -28.08 0.80 13.17
N LYS A 69 -27.93 0.84 14.50
CA LYS A 69 -26.70 0.47 15.22
C LYS A 69 -26.19 -0.93 14.86
N ALA A 70 -27.05 -1.93 14.84
CA ALA A 70 -26.69 -3.30 14.45
C ALA A 70 -26.09 -3.37 13.03
N GLY A 71 -26.68 -2.63 12.07
CA GLY A 71 -26.13 -2.56 10.71
C GLY A 71 -24.81 -1.78 10.63
N GLN A 72 -24.63 -0.75 11.45
CA GLN A 72 -23.36 -0.02 11.55
C GLN A 72 -22.24 -0.90 12.12
N ASP A 73 -22.56 -1.71 13.14
CA ASP A 73 -21.62 -2.65 13.73
C ASP A 73 -21.24 -3.77 12.76
N ALA A 74 -22.21 -4.30 12.00
CA ALA A 74 -21.95 -5.27 10.94
C ALA A 74 -21.03 -4.72 9.84
N ILE A 75 -21.24 -3.47 9.40
CA ILE A 75 -20.36 -2.80 8.43
C ILE A 75 -18.95 -2.67 8.98
N ASN A 76 -18.83 -2.20 10.21
CA ASN A 76 -17.54 -2.00 10.86
C ASN A 76 -16.77 -3.33 10.98
N GLN A 77 -17.44 -4.37 11.46
CA GLN A 77 -16.84 -5.70 11.61
C GLN A 77 -16.41 -6.28 10.26
N GLN A 78 -17.24 -6.20 9.22
CA GLN A 78 -16.89 -6.68 7.88
C GLN A 78 -15.68 -5.91 7.30
N ASN A 79 -15.68 -4.57 7.40
CA ASN A 79 -14.56 -3.76 6.92
C ASN A 79 -13.26 -4.09 7.65
N GLN A 80 -13.30 -4.19 8.99
CA GLN A 80 -12.13 -4.53 9.80
C GLN A 80 -11.60 -5.93 9.47
N HIS A 81 -12.49 -6.91 9.30
CA HIS A 81 -12.10 -8.26 8.90
C HIS A 81 -11.42 -8.26 7.53
N ASN A 82 -12.02 -7.59 6.54
CA ASN A 82 -11.44 -7.48 5.19
C ASN A 82 -10.09 -6.76 5.20
N ILE A 83 -9.94 -5.67 5.95
CA ILE A 83 -8.65 -4.98 6.13
C ILE A 83 -7.61 -5.91 6.74
N ALA A 84 -7.97 -6.66 7.79
CA ALA A 84 -7.07 -7.60 8.44
C ALA A 84 -6.62 -8.71 7.48
N LEU A 85 -7.55 -9.26 6.70
CA LEU A 85 -7.26 -10.28 5.68
C LEU A 85 -6.24 -9.77 4.66
N VAL A 86 -6.47 -8.60 4.06
CA VAL A 86 -5.56 -8.04 3.05
C VAL A 86 -4.19 -7.72 3.65
N ARG A 87 -4.15 -7.20 4.89
CA ARG A 87 -2.89 -6.99 5.62
C ARG A 87 -2.11 -8.28 5.86
N THR A 88 -2.80 -9.38 6.17
CA THR A 88 -2.15 -10.69 6.34
C THR A 88 -1.52 -11.17 5.02
N GLU A 89 -2.21 -11.02 3.90
CA GLU A 89 -1.64 -11.39 2.59
C GLU A 89 -0.44 -10.51 2.21
N LEU A 90 -0.53 -9.19 2.40
CA LEU A 90 0.61 -8.29 2.19
C LEU A 90 1.79 -8.61 3.11
N ALA A 91 1.54 -8.99 4.37
CA ALA A 91 2.60 -9.36 5.30
C ALA A 91 3.33 -10.65 4.89
N LYS A 92 2.64 -11.62 4.26
CA LYS A 92 3.28 -12.80 3.68
C LYS A 92 4.22 -12.40 2.53
N LEU A 93 3.72 -11.55 1.63
CA LEU A 93 4.49 -11.02 0.51
C LEU A 93 5.73 -10.25 0.98
N ASP A 94 5.61 -9.45 2.05
CA ASP A 94 6.74 -8.73 2.62
C ASP A 94 7.79 -9.66 3.26
N ALA A 95 7.34 -10.77 3.86
CA ALA A 95 8.25 -11.79 4.40
C ALA A 95 9.02 -12.51 3.28
N GLU A 96 8.33 -12.88 2.20
CA GLU A 96 8.93 -13.50 1.01
C GLU A 96 9.95 -12.55 0.35
N LEU A 97 9.56 -11.28 0.14
CA LEU A 97 10.46 -10.25 -0.40
C LEU A 97 11.70 -10.06 0.48
N LYS A 98 11.55 -10.06 1.81
CA LYS A 98 12.67 -9.91 2.73
C LYS A 98 13.67 -11.06 2.60
N GLU A 99 13.18 -12.28 2.42
CA GLU A 99 14.05 -13.44 2.21
C GLU A 99 14.74 -13.38 0.85
N ARG A 100 13.98 -13.04 -0.21
CA ARG A 100 14.50 -12.83 -1.56
C ARG A 100 15.63 -11.79 -1.62
N LYS A 101 15.52 -10.70 -0.85
CA LYS A 101 16.59 -9.68 -0.76
C LYS A 101 17.87 -10.19 -0.11
N ARG A 102 17.80 -11.20 0.76
CA ARG A 102 18.98 -11.79 1.41
C ARG A 102 19.70 -12.78 0.50
N GLN A 103 18.92 -13.58 -0.22
CA GLN A 103 19.42 -14.63 -1.10
C GLN A 103 18.64 -14.58 -2.43
N PRO A 104 18.95 -13.62 -3.31
CA PRO A 104 18.23 -13.50 -4.58
C PRO A 104 18.57 -14.68 -5.49
N GLU A 105 17.54 -15.40 -5.92
CA GLU A 105 17.66 -16.38 -6.97
C GLU A 105 17.81 -15.70 -8.35
N THR A 106 18.21 -16.47 -9.36
CA THR A 106 18.22 -15.95 -10.73
C THR A 106 16.81 -15.54 -11.14
N GLY A 107 16.65 -14.31 -11.63
CA GLY A 107 15.34 -13.78 -12.05
C GLY A 107 14.55 -13.09 -10.95
N ASP A 108 15.08 -12.99 -9.73
CA ASP A 108 14.42 -12.32 -8.60
C ASP A 108 14.88 -10.88 -8.35
N MET A 109 15.92 -10.44 -9.07
CA MET A 109 16.48 -9.11 -9.02
C MET A 109 16.57 -8.53 -10.43
N ALA A 110 16.22 -7.26 -10.58
CA ALA A 110 16.37 -6.50 -11.80
C ALA A 110 17.09 -5.19 -11.50
N GLN A 111 17.92 -4.76 -12.43
CA GLN A 111 18.48 -3.41 -12.45
C GLN A 111 17.81 -2.62 -13.56
N LEU A 112 17.16 -1.52 -13.20
CA LEU A 112 16.54 -0.59 -14.11
C LEU A 112 17.47 0.60 -14.32
N MET A 113 17.78 0.92 -15.57
CA MET A 113 18.65 2.02 -15.96
C MET A 113 17.92 2.88 -16.98
N ALA A 114 17.67 4.14 -16.63
CA ALA A 114 17.14 5.10 -17.59
C ALA A 114 18.31 5.73 -18.36
N LEU A 115 18.37 5.47 -19.67
CA LEU A 115 19.38 6.03 -20.56
C LEU A 115 19.04 7.47 -20.95
N SER A 116 17.75 7.75 -21.13
CA SER A 116 17.22 9.09 -21.34
C SER A 116 15.81 9.23 -20.73
N ILE A 117 15.52 10.40 -20.20
CA ILE A 117 14.19 10.75 -19.67
C ILE A 117 13.87 12.18 -20.07
N GLN A 118 12.75 12.37 -20.76
CA GLN A 118 12.29 13.67 -21.20
C GLN A 118 10.79 13.82 -20.98
N ASP A 119 10.31 15.03 -20.66
CA ASP A 119 8.89 15.35 -20.69
C ASP A 119 8.46 15.99 -22.02
N GLY A 120 7.15 16.21 -22.18
CA GLY A 120 6.61 16.92 -23.36
C GLY A 120 7.09 18.38 -23.51
N GLY A 121 7.64 18.97 -22.45
CA GLY A 121 8.28 20.29 -22.45
C GLY A 121 9.77 20.25 -22.78
N GLN A 122 10.32 19.09 -23.16
CA GLN A 122 11.76 18.86 -23.41
C GLN A 122 12.64 19.01 -22.16
N THR A 123 12.05 19.01 -20.96
CA THR A 123 12.80 18.94 -19.71
C THR A 123 13.46 17.58 -19.62
N THR A 124 14.79 17.56 -19.52
CA THR A 124 15.55 16.32 -19.34
C THR A 124 15.71 16.00 -17.86
N TYR A 125 15.49 14.73 -17.51
CA TYR A 125 15.69 14.22 -16.16
C TYR A 125 16.80 13.17 -16.15
N ARG A 126 17.42 13.01 -14.98
CA ARG A 126 18.39 11.95 -14.70
C ARG A 126 17.90 11.12 -13.52
N ALA A 127 18.23 9.84 -13.53
CA ALA A 127 17.90 8.91 -12.46
C ALA A 127 19.12 8.03 -12.19
N GLU A 128 19.41 7.79 -10.92
CA GLU A 128 20.35 6.73 -10.54
C GLU A 128 19.73 5.37 -10.86
N PRO A 129 20.53 4.33 -11.21
CA PRO A 129 19.98 3.00 -11.43
C PRO A 129 19.14 2.52 -10.24
N LEU A 130 17.98 1.92 -10.53
CA LEU A 130 17.11 1.34 -9.51
C LEU A 130 17.30 -0.17 -9.48
N ILE A 131 17.73 -0.70 -8.34
CA ILE A 131 17.66 -2.14 -8.06
C ILE A 131 16.26 -2.43 -7.51
N LEU A 132 15.60 -3.40 -8.11
CA LEU A 132 14.25 -3.80 -7.74
C LEU A 132 14.20 -5.32 -7.64
N TYR A 133 13.52 -5.83 -6.61
CA TYR A 133 13.30 -7.25 -6.44
C TYR A 133 11.87 -7.62 -6.83
N ARG A 134 11.65 -8.87 -7.24
CA ARG A 134 10.31 -9.36 -7.54
C ARG A 134 9.41 -9.19 -6.30
N GLY A 135 8.16 -8.76 -6.52
CA GLY A 135 7.20 -8.44 -5.46
C GLY A 135 7.43 -7.09 -4.77
N GLU A 136 8.43 -6.31 -5.17
CA GLU A 136 8.75 -5.03 -4.55
C GLU A 136 8.00 -3.85 -5.17
N GLN A 137 7.61 -2.91 -4.30
CA GLN A 137 7.23 -1.56 -4.66
C GLN A 137 8.32 -0.59 -4.17
N SER A 138 8.79 0.29 -5.05
CA SER A 138 9.81 1.29 -4.76
C SER A 138 9.47 2.65 -5.38
N ARG A 139 10.24 3.67 -5.02
CA ARG A 139 10.12 5.04 -5.54
C ARG A 139 11.40 5.40 -6.28
N TRP A 140 11.28 5.67 -7.58
CA TRP A 140 12.41 6.04 -8.43
C TRP A 140 12.50 7.56 -8.57
N ARG A 141 13.61 8.12 -8.09
CA ARG A 141 13.87 9.56 -8.12
C ARG A 141 14.37 9.99 -9.49
N LEU A 142 13.70 10.99 -10.06
CA LEU A 142 14.10 11.67 -11.27
C LEU A 142 14.42 13.13 -10.93
N LEU A 143 15.58 13.61 -11.34
CA LEU A 143 16.04 14.98 -11.09
C LEU A 143 16.37 15.68 -12.40
N SER A 144 15.76 16.84 -12.64
CA SER A 144 16.13 17.71 -13.76
C SER A 144 17.34 18.59 -13.41
N GLU A 145 18.01 19.12 -14.42
CA GLU A 145 19.11 20.08 -14.23
C GLU A 145 18.67 21.38 -13.54
N GLN A 146 17.39 21.73 -13.66
CA GLN A 146 16.77 22.90 -13.04
C GLN A 146 16.35 22.65 -11.58
N GLY A 147 16.57 21.44 -11.04
CA GLY A 147 16.25 21.06 -9.67
C GLY A 147 14.80 20.58 -9.47
N ALA A 148 13.99 20.50 -10.51
CA ALA A 148 12.67 19.86 -10.43
C ALA A 148 12.84 18.35 -10.20
N GLU A 149 12.03 17.82 -9.28
CA GLU A 149 12.11 16.44 -8.80
C GLU A 149 10.79 15.71 -9.02
N VAL A 150 10.88 14.52 -9.59
CA VAL A 150 9.75 13.61 -9.80
C VAL A 150 10.07 12.28 -9.13
N TRP A 151 9.08 11.72 -8.44
CA TRP A 151 9.19 10.40 -7.83
C TRP A 151 8.20 9.46 -8.48
N LEU A 152 8.71 8.52 -9.28
CA LEU A 152 7.90 7.49 -9.91
C LEU A 152 7.66 6.32 -8.96
N ASN A 153 6.42 5.87 -8.85
CA ASN A 153 6.09 4.59 -8.24
C ASN A 153 6.47 3.48 -9.22
N VAL A 154 7.34 2.57 -8.79
CA VAL A 154 7.80 1.44 -9.61
C VAL A 154 7.50 0.15 -8.87
N ILE A 155 6.85 -0.79 -9.54
CA ILE A 155 6.45 -2.08 -8.94
C ILE A 155 6.86 -3.19 -9.87
N TRP A 156 7.56 -4.19 -9.36
CA TRP A 156 7.75 -5.45 -10.07
C TRP A 156 6.94 -6.51 -9.35
N ASN A 157 5.89 -7.01 -10.00
CA ASN A 157 4.96 -7.93 -9.34
C ASN A 157 5.51 -9.36 -9.29
N GLU A 158 4.87 -10.24 -8.50
CA GLU A 158 5.22 -11.66 -8.41
C GLU A 158 5.05 -12.44 -9.73
N GLN A 159 4.31 -11.90 -10.70
CA GLN A 159 4.11 -12.54 -12.01
C GLN A 159 5.16 -12.16 -13.06
N GLY A 160 6.06 -11.22 -12.77
CA GLY A 160 7.11 -10.78 -13.69
C GLY A 160 6.90 -9.40 -14.32
N THR A 161 5.70 -8.82 -14.23
CA THR A 161 5.37 -7.53 -14.85
C THR A 161 5.95 -6.35 -14.07
N LEU A 162 6.64 -5.46 -14.78
CA LEU A 162 7.06 -4.15 -14.31
C LEU A 162 5.96 -3.11 -14.58
N TYR A 163 5.59 -2.39 -13.52
CA TYR A 163 4.68 -1.26 -13.55
C TYR A 163 5.42 0.02 -13.19
N MET A 164 5.11 1.12 -13.90
CA MET A 164 5.49 2.47 -13.49
C MET A 164 4.26 3.36 -13.44
N GLU A 165 4.02 4.01 -12.30
CA GLU A 165 2.83 4.83 -12.05
C GLU A 165 1.52 4.09 -12.42
N GLY A 166 1.47 2.79 -12.14
CA GLY A 166 0.31 1.93 -12.42
C GLY A 166 0.13 1.50 -13.88
N GLN A 167 1.05 1.85 -14.77
CA GLN A 167 1.04 1.45 -16.19
C GLN A 167 1.95 0.24 -16.41
N ASP A 168 1.46 -0.76 -17.15
CA ASP A 168 2.21 -1.92 -17.62
C ASP A 168 3.35 -1.45 -18.53
N ILE A 169 4.60 -1.77 -18.15
CA ILE A 169 5.80 -1.35 -18.91
C ILE A 169 6.34 -2.53 -19.70
N GLU A 170 6.81 -3.57 -19.02
CA GLU A 170 7.29 -4.79 -19.67
C GLU A 170 7.27 -5.99 -18.73
N ASP A 171 7.39 -7.20 -19.29
CA ASP A 171 7.63 -8.42 -18.53
C ASP A 171 9.14 -8.63 -18.30
N LEU A 172 9.53 -8.71 -17.03
CA LEU A 172 10.88 -8.98 -16.56
C LEU A 172 11.06 -10.48 -16.27
N SER A 173 10.91 -11.30 -17.30
CA SER A 173 11.26 -12.71 -17.24
C SER A 173 12.77 -12.92 -17.49
N PRO A 174 13.37 -14.06 -17.11
CA PRO A 174 14.77 -14.36 -17.44
C PRO A 174 15.08 -14.37 -18.95
N SER A 175 14.04 -14.51 -19.79
CA SER A 175 14.13 -14.38 -21.25
C SER A 175 13.95 -12.96 -21.78
N SER A 176 13.64 -11.98 -20.92
CA SER A 176 13.53 -10.58 -21.33
C SER A 176 14.86 -10.09 -21.91
N PRO A 177 14.86 -9.40 -23.07
CA PRO A 177 16.09 -8.91 -23.69
C PRO A 177 16.64 -7.70 -22.93
N ASP A 178 17.97 -7.62 -22.78
CA ASP A 178 18.67 -6.48 -22.15
C ASP A 178 18.75 -5.23 -23.07
N THR A 179 18.06 -5.26 -24.21
CA THR A 179 18.06 -4.18 -25.20
C THR A 179 17.20 -3.02 -24.69
N PRO A 180 17.71 -1.78 -24.73
CA PRO A 180 16.94 -0.61 -24.32
C PRO A 180 15.64 -0.46 -25.13
N ARG A 181 14.58 -0.02 -24.45
CA ARG A 181 13.27 0.26 -25.07
C ARG A 181 12.72 1.59 -24.59
N VAL A 182 11.96 2.25 -25.45
CA VAL A 182 11.36 3.55 -25.16
C VAL A 182 9.91 3.35 -24.72
N PHE A 183 9.57 3.93 -23.57
CA PHE A 183 8.24 3.90 -22.98
C PHE A 183 7.72 5.31 -22.76
N GLN A 184 6.39 5.48 -22.85
CA GLN A 184 5.72 6.68 -22.40
C GLN A 184 5.03 6.38 -21.07
N VAL A 185 5.40 7.10 -20.02
CA VAL A 185 4.87 6.95 -18.66
C VAL A 185 4.18 8.23 -18.24
N PHE A 186 2.88 8.17 -17.99
CA PHE A 186 2.15 9.30 -17.39
C PHE A 186 2.44 9.40 -15.91
N TYR A 187 2.98 10.54 -15.47
CA TYR A 187 3.25 10.84 -14.07
C TYR A 187 2.05 11.52 -13.42
N TYR A 188 1.54 10.94 -12.34
CA TYR A 188 0.34 11.44 -11.68
C TYR A 188 0.63 12.26 -10.42
N GLY A 189 1.76 12.02 -9.73
CA GLY A 189 2.11 12.75 -8.51
C GLY A 189 1.04 12.67 -7.40
N GLY A 190 0.31 11.55 -7.32
CA GLY A 190 -0.81 11.36 -6.40
C GLY A 190 -2.08 12.13 -6.78
N LYS A 191 -2.20 12.62 -8.02
CA LYS A 191 -3.41 13.23 -8.58
C LYS A 191 -4.14 12.25 -9.49
N VAL A 192 -5.41 12.53 -9.76
CA VAL A 192 -6.23 11.74 -10.70
C VAL A 192 -5.84 12.02 -12.16
N LEU A 193 -5.36 13.24 -12.44
CA LEU A 193 -4.95 13.66 -13.78
C LEU A 193 -3.43 13.65 -13.90
N ALA A 194 -2.93 13.18 -15.03
CA ALA A 194 -1.50 13.20 -15.33
C ALA A 194 -0.96 14.64 -15.26
N GLN A 195 0.15 14.81 -14.56
CA GLN A 195 0.87 16.07 -14.42
C GLN A 195 1.94 16.23 -15.51
N ALA A 196 2.48 15.11 -16.00
CA ALA A 196 3.44 15.07 -17.09
C ALA A 196 3.34 13.73 -17.84
N ALA A 197 3.77 13.73 -19.10
CA ALA A 197 4.05 12.52 -19.86
C ALA A 197 5.57 12.42 -20.03
N LEU A 198 6.17 11.38 -19.48
CA LEU A 198 7.61 11.12 -19.51
C LEU A 198 7.91 10.10 -20.61
N THR A 199 8.79 10.43 -21.53
CA THR A 199 9.42 9.48 -22.44
C THR A 199 10.69 8.96 -21.78
N ILE A 200 10.73 7.66 -21.50
CA ILE A 200 11.83 6.98 -20.80
C ILE A 200 12.43 5.95 -21.74
N GLU A 201 13.70 6.09 -22.08
CA GLU A 201 14.49 5.02 -22.66
C GLU A 201 15.07 4.17 -21.53
N LEU A 202 14.51 2.98 -21.36
CA LEU A 202 14.78 2.08 -20.25
C LEU A 202 15.60 0.89 -20.73
N GLN A 203 16.73 0.66 -20.08
CA GLN A 203 17.44 -0.60 -20.12
C GLN A 203 17.15 -1.37 -18.84
N THR A 204 16.75 -2.64 -18.99
CA THR A 204 16.53 -3.55 -17.87
C THR A 204 17.49 -4.71 -17.95
N LYS A 205 18.03 -5.09 -16.79
CA LYS A 205 18.95 -6.21 -16.66
C LYS A 205 18.46 -7.14 -15.57
N VAL A 206 18.05 -8.33 -15.97
CA VAL A 206 17.69 -9.43 -15.07
C VAL A 206 18.82 -10.45 -15.14
N PRO A 207 19.53 -10.78 -14.04
CA PRO A 207 20.55 -11.82 -14.05
C PRO A 207 19.98 -13.13 -14.58
N ARG A 208 20.76 -13.81 -15.42
CA ARG A 208 20.42 -15.08 -16.06
C ARG A 208 21.37 -16.17 -15.57
N LEU A 209 20.90 -17.42 -15.60
CA LEU A 209 21.71 -18.61 -15.34
C LEU A 209 22.70 -18.84 -16.47
#